data_AF-A0A958T465-F1
#
_entry.id   AF-A0A958T465-F1
#
_cell.length_a   1.000
_cell.length_b   1.000
_cell.length_c   1.000
_cell.angle_alpha   90.00
_cell.angle_beta   90.00
_cell.angle_gamma   90.00
#
_symmetry.space_group_name_H-M   'P 1'
#
loop_
_entity.id
_entity.type
_entity.pdbx_description
1 polymer ?
#
loop_
_entity_poly.entity_id
_entity_poly.type
_entity_poly.pdbx_seq_one_letter_code
_entity_poly.pdbx_strand_id
1 'polypeptide(L)'
;MRTSINKQLVALIFAILFQVFAVSSLMAQNYTLSNSASQLTVFGTSNLHDWEVVAEQQSGDIKLANDGTLSISELKVKVISESLKSGKSGMDKNTYKALKTNSYKSIDFEMLQVKSMESVGNSNYKVTVTGNLTIAGVTKKIELSFKMGV
;
A
#
# COMPACT_ATOMS: atom_id res chain seq x y z
N MET A 1 -18.69 -36.98 49.50
CA MET A 1 -17.28 -36.95 49.07
C MET A 1 -16.96 -35.53 48.63
N ARG A 2 -16.41 -34.68 49.52
CA ARG A 2 -16.07 -33.28 49.23
C ARG A 2 -14.59 -33.22 48.89
N THR A 3 -14.26 -33.18 47.61
CA THR A 3 -12.88 -32.96 47.15
C THR A 3 -12.46 -31.55 47.52
N SER A 4 -11.49 -31.41 48.42
CA SER A 4 -10.91 -30.13 48.79
C SER A 4 -10.05 -29.62 47.63
N ILE A 5 -10.55 -28.59 46.95
CA ILE A 5 -9.83 -27.93 45.86
C ILE A 5 -8.60 -27.23 46.45
N ASN A 6 -7.41 -27.62 45.99
CA ASN A 6 -6.15 -27.06 46.46
C ASN A 6 -5.99 -25.63 45.91
N LYS A 7 -6.08 -24.63 46.78
CA LYS A 7 -6.04 -23.20 46.41
C LYS A 7 -4.75 -22.81 45.66
N GLN A 8 -3.64 -23.49 45.94
CA GLN A 8 -2.37 -23.30 45.22
C GLN A 8 -2.48 -23.75 43.75
N LEU A 9 -3.15 -24.89 43.51
CA LEU A 9 -3.41 -25.39 42.16
C LEU A 9 -4.36 -24.48 41.37
N VAL A 10 -5.38 -23.92 42.02
CA VAL A 10 -6.30 -22.96 41.38
C VAL A 10 -5.57 -21.67 41.00
N ALA A 11 -4.72 -21.15 41.89
CA ALA A 11 -3.91 -19.98 41.62
C ALA A 11 -2.91 -20.21 40.47
N LEU A 12 -2.32 -21.42 40.40
CA LEU A 12 -1.41 -21.80 39.32
C LEU A 12 -2.12 -21.86 37.97
N ILE A 13 -3.32 -22.46 37.91
CA ILE A 13 -4.14 -22.52 36.69
C ILE A 13 -4.53 -21.12 36.24
N PHE A 14 -4.91 -20.23 37.17
CA PHE A 14 -5.25 -18.84 36.86
C PHE A 14 -4.04 -18.04 36.32
N ALA A 15 -2.85 -18.26 36.90
CA ALA A 15 -1.62 -17.63 36.44
C ALA A 15 -1.19 -18.11 35.04
N ILE A 16 -1.38 -19.39 34.73
CA ILE A 16 -1.13 -19.94 33.39
C ILE A 16 -2.14 -19.39 32.38
N LEU A 17 -3.42 -19.31 32.74
CA LEU A 17 -4.47 -18.76 31.87
C LEU A 17 -4.24 -17.27 31.56
N PHE A 18 -3.76 -16.50 32.55
CA PHE A 18 -3.41 -15.09 32.38
C PHE A 18 -2.21 -14.88 31.45
N GLN A 19 -1.20 -15.77 31.49
CA GLN A 19 -0.06 -15.71 30.58
C GLN A 19 -0.43 -16.07 29.13
N VAL A 20 -1.34 -17.02 28.92
CA VAL A 20 -1.81 -17.38 27.56
C VAL A 20 -2.60 -16.23 26.91
N PHE A 21 -3.32 -15.42 27.70
CA PHE A 21 -4.05 -14.27 27.18
C PHE A 21 -3.15 -13.07 26.84
N ALA A 22 -1.94 -12.99 27.40
CA ALA A 22 -1.03 -11.87 27.20
C ALA A 22 -0.23 -11.91 25.88
N VAL A 23 -0.26 -13.03 25.13
CA VAL A 23 0.67 -13.26 24.00
C VAL A 23 0.07 -13.00 22.61
N SER A 24 -1.19 -12.56 22.49
CA SER A 24 -1.80 -12.31 21.18
C SER A 24 -1.64 -10.86 20.72
N SER A 25 -0.40 -10.38 20.58
CA SER A 25 -0.11 -9.18 19.79
C SER A 25 0.20 -9.60 18.35
N LEU A 26 -0.83 -9.68 17.51
CA LEU A 26 -0.64 -9.79 16.06
C LEU A 26 0.10 -8.53 15.58
N MET A 27 1.31 -8.72 15.06
CA MET A 27 2.15 -7.62 14.55
C MET A 27 1.73 -7.31 13.12
N ALA A 28 0.90 -6.28 12.92
CA ALA A 28 0.72 -5.66 11.61
C ALA A 28 1.88 -4.68 11.36
N GLN A 29 2.55 -4.78 10.22
CA GLN A 29 3.60 -3.84 9.81
C GLN A 29 3.00 -2.79 8.88
N ASN A 30 3.15 -1.52 9.26
CA ASN A 30 2.77 -0.39 8.42
C ASN A 30 4.04 0.18 7.79
N TYR A 31 4.09 0.27 6.47
CA TYR A 31 5.17 0.91 5.73
C TYR A 31 4.63 2.12 4.98
N THR A 32 5.35 3.23 5.10
CA THR A 32 5.05 4.48 4.39
C THR A 32 6.04 4.65 3.25
N LEU A 33 5.55 5.10 2.09
CA LEU A 33 6.39 5.40 0.94
C LEU A 33 7.37 6.53 1.29
N SER A 34 8.66 6.28 1.06
CA SER A 34 9.68 7.32 1.15
C SER A 34 9.81 8.03 -0.19
N ASN A 35 9.35 9.29 -0.28
CA ASN A 35 9.39 10.06 -1.52
C ASN A 35 10.82 10.23 -2.06
N SER A 36 11.83 10.32 -1.18
CA SER A 36 13.24 10.48 -1.58
C SER A 36 13.88 9.20 -2.10
N ALA A 37 13.36 8.03 -1.70
CA ALA A 37 13.86 6.72 -2.13
C ALA A 37 12.99 6.08 -3.22
N SER A 38 11.95 6.77 -3.68
CA SER A 38 10.97 6.27 -4.65
C SER A 38 10.92 7.17 -5.88
N GLN A 39 10.74 6.56 -7.05
CA GLN A 39 10.56 7.30 -8.30
C GLN A 39 9.32 6.77 -9.03
N LEU A 40 8.47 7.69 -9.49
CA LEU A 40 7.35 7.40 -10.36
C LEU A 40 7.52 8.23 -11.63
N THR A 41 7.60 7.53 -12.76
CA THR A 41 7.73 8.14 -14.09
C THR A 41 6.58 7.66 -14.97
N VAL A 42 5.94 8.61 -15.66
CA VAL A 42 4.95 8.33 -16.68
C VAL A 42 5.59 8.61 -18.03
N PHE A 43 5.63 7.59 -18.87
CA PHE A 43 6.12 7.68 -20.24
C PHE A 43 4.94 7.87 -21.19
N GLY A 44 5.13 8.69 -22.22
CA GLY A 44 4.19 8.85 -23.30
C GLY A 44 4.88 9.13 -24.61
N THR A 45 4.17 8.90 -25.71
CA THR A 45 4.65 9.16 -27.06
C THR A 45 3.78 10.22 -27.72
N SER A 46 4.30 10.92 -28.71
CA SER A 46 3.53 11.86 -29.53
C SER A 46 3.96 11.76 -30.99
N ASN A 47 3.19 12.36 -31.90
CA ASN A 47 3.56 12.40 -33.32
C ASN A 47 4.88 13.16 -33.57
N LEU A 48 5.35 13.96 -32.62
CA LEU A 48 6.56 14.75 -32.75
C LEU A 48 7.74 14.11 -32.00
N HIS A 49 7.58 13.87 -30.69
CA HIS A 49 8.61 13.29 -29.82
C HIS A 49 8.03 12.49 -28.65
N ASP A 50 8.81 11.54 -28.16
CA ASP A 50 8.57 10.88 -26.87
C ASP A 50 8.74 11.87 -25.71
N TRP A 51 8.04 11.58 -24.62
CA TRP A 51 8.06 12.42 -23.44
C TRP A 51 7.91 11.59 -22.16
N GLU A 52 8.40 12.16 -21.08
CA GLU A 52 8.28 11.62 -19.75
C GLU A 52 7.89 12.72 -18.77
N VAL A 53 7.18 12.34 -17.70
CA VAL A 53 6.96 13.17 -16.52
C VAL A 53 7.29 12.37 -15.27
N VAL A 54 8.01 12.99 -14.35
CA VAL A 54 8.40 12.41 -13.06
C VAL A 54 7.56 13.06 -11.97
N ALA A 55 7.04 12.27 -11.03
CA ALA A 55 6.36 12.80 -9.86
C ALA A 55 7.37 13.22 -8.78
N GLU A 56 7.43 14.52 -8.46
CA GLU A 56 8.27 15.04 -7.39
C GLU A 56 7.63 14.88 -6.00
N GLN A 57 6.31 14.77 -5.93
CA GLN A 57 5.57 14.60 -4.67
C GLN A 57 4.60 13.43 -4.78
N GLN A 58 5.00 12.33 -4.17
CA GLN A 58 4.19 11.13 -4.01
C GLN A 58 4.22 10.65 -2.55
N SER A 59 3.16 9.97 -2.17
CA SER A 59 2.98 9.36 -0.85
C SER A 59 2.24 8.05 -1.01
N GLY A 60 2.33 7.20 -0.01
CA GLY A 60 1.64 5.93 -0.04
C GLY A 60 1.83 5.18 1.27
N ASP A 61 0.92 4.27 1.53
CA ASP A 61 0.85 3.49 2.74
C ASP A 61 0.53 2.05 2.36
N ILE A 62 1.28 1.10 2.88
CA ILE A 62 0.98 -0.33 2.79
C ILE A 62 0.96 -0.92 4.19
N LYS A 63 -0.10 -1.67 4.48
CA LYS A 63 -0.27 -2.40 5.74
C LYS A 63 -0.21 -3.89 5.46
N LEU A 64 0.78 -4.54 6.05
CA LEU A 64 0.96 -5.98 5.99
C LEU A 64 0.45 -6.60 7.28
N ALA A 65 -0.29 -7.69 7.14
CA ALA A 65 -0.70 -8.54 8.26
C ALA A 65 -0.02 -9.90 8.12
N ASN A 66 0.41 -10.44 9.26
CA ASN A 66 1.05 -11.76 9.33
C ASN A 66 0.39 -12.55 10.47
N ASP A 67 -0.68 -13.27 10.13
CA ASP A 67 -1.47 -14.12 11.01
C ASP A 67 -1.21 -15.62 10.76
N GLY A 68 -0.05 -15.93 10.16
CA GLY A 68 0.32 -17.26 9.69
C GLY A 68 0.51 -17.31 8.17
N THR A 69 -0.13 -16.40 7.44
CA THR A 69 0.15 -16.11 6.03
C THR A 69 0.33 -14.61 5.84
N LEU A 70 1.34 -14.19 5.07
CA LEU A 70 1.52 -12.79 4.74
C LEU A 70 0.35 -12.31 3.88
N SER A 71 -0.28 -11.21 4.27
CA SER A 71 -1.37 -10.58 3.53
C SER A 71 -1.22 -9.06 3.51
N ILE A 72 -1.84 -8.41 2.52
CA ILE A 72 -1.92 -6.95 2.43
C ILE A 72 -3.33 -6.54 2.83
N SER A 73 -3.46 -5.80 3.93
CA SER A 73 -4.75 -5.31 4.41
C SER A 73 -5.11 -3.95 3.83
N GLU A 74 -4.11 -3.13 3.49
CA GLU A 74 -4.31 -1.81 2.90
C GLU A 74 -3.14 -1.48 1.98
N LEU A 75 -3.43 -0.86 0.83
CA LEU A 75 -2.45 -0.27 -0.06
C LEU A 75 -3.05 1.00 -0.68
N LYS A 76 -2.41 2.13 -0.43
CA LYS A 76 -2.79 3.46 -0.91
C LYS A 76 -1.58 4.14 -1.55
N VAL A 77 -1.80 4.83 -2.67
CA VAL A 77 -0.80 5.67 -3.32
C VAL A 77 -1.46 6.98 -3.73
N LYS A 78 -0.78 8.09 -3.49
CA LYS A 78 -1.23 9.42 -3.88
C LYS A 78 -0.09 10.17 -4.54
N VAL A 79 -0.36 10.75 -5.70
CA VAL A 79 0.54 11.62 -6.45
C VAL A 79 -0.08 13.01 -6.53
N ILE A 80 0.67 14.05 -6.18
CA ILE A 80 0.21 15.43 -6.36
C ILE A 80 0.30 15.77 -7.86
N SER A 81 -0.83 16.10 -8.49
CA SER A 81 -0.90 16.24 -9.95
C SER A 81 0.03 17.33 -10.50
N GLU A 82 0.19 18.44 -9.77
CA GLU A 82 1.09 19.56 -10.15
C GLU A 82 2.57 19.31 -9.79
N SER A 83 2.88 18.17 -9.16
CA SER A 83 4.25 17.71 -8.94
C SER A 83 4.79 16.85 -10.08
N LEU A 84 3.97 16.53 -11.09
CA LEU A 84 4.43 15.88 -12.30
C LEU A 84 5.23 16.89 -13.12
N LYS A 85 6.53 16.63 -13.32
CA LYS A 85 7.47 17.48 -14.04
C LYS A 85 8.11 16.73 -15.20
N SER A 86 8.13 17.35 -16.37
CA SER A 86 8.83 16.89 -17.58
C SER A 86 10.20 17.57 -17.76
N GLY A 87 10.53 18.56 -16.93
CA GLY A 87 11.64 19.48 -17.16
C GLY A 87 11.39 20.52 -18.25
N LYS A 88 10.20 20.53 -18.88
CA LYS A 88 9.80 21.49 -19.92
C LYS A 88 8.47 22.15 -19.55
N SER A 89 8.49 23.46 -19.27
CA SER A 89 7.32 24.22 -18.80
C SER A 89 6.08 24.11 -19.71
N GLY A 90 6.29 24.07 -21.03
CA GLY A 90 5.20 23.89 -22.00
C GLY A 90 4.51 22.53 -21.86
N MET A 91 5.27 21.47 -21.64
CA MET A 91 4.72 20.14 -21.44
C MET A 91 4.05 20.02 -20.06
N ASP A 92 4.66 20.56 -19.01
CA ASP A 92 4.07 20.60 -17.66
C ASP A 92 2.68 21.26 -17.69
N LYS A 93 2.55 22.40 -18.37
CA LYS A 93 1.28 23.10 -18.56
C LYS A 93 0.25 22.22 -19.27
N ASN A 94 0.65 21.47 -20.30
CA ASN A 94 -0.23 20.56 -21.02
C ASN A 94 -0.68 19.40 -20.13
N THR A 95 0.23 18.80 -19.36
CA THR A 95 -0.06 17.76 -18.37
C THR A 95 -1.08 18.26 -17.35
N TYR A 96 -0.88 19.45 -16.79
CA TYR A 96 -1.80 20.01 -15.78
C TYR A 96 -3.18 20.31 -16.35
N LYS A 97 -3.23 20.81 -17.58
CA LYS A 97 -4.49 21.03 -18.30
C LYS A 97 -5.23 19.71 -18.55
N ALA A 98 -4.52 18.67 -18.99
CA ALA A 98 -5.09 17.34 -19.24
C ALA A 98 -5.63 16.70 -17.95
N LEU A 99 -4.91 16.87 -16.84
CA LEU A 99 -5.29 16.35 -15.52
C LEU A 99 -6.30 17.24 -14.78
N LYS A 100 -6.67 18.40 -15.35
CA LYS A 100 -7.60 19.37 -14.74
C LYS A 100 -7.19 19.74 -13.31
N THR A 101 -5.91 20.04 -13.09
CA THR A 101 -5.34 20.18 -11.74
C THR A 101 -5.90 21.34 -10.93
N ASN A 102 -6.54 22.32 -11.57
CA ASN A 102 -7.29 23.36 -10.88
C ASN A 102 -8.44 22.79 -10.02
N SER A 103 -9.06 21.70 -10.47
CA SER A 103 -10.18 21.04 -9.77
C SER A 103 -9.76 19.76 -9.05
N TYR A 104 -8.75 19.05 -9.55
CA TYR A 104 -8.31 17.75 -9.02
C TYR A 104 -6.82 17.75 -8.71
N LYS A 105 -6.49 17.92 -7.42
CA LYS A 105 -5.13 18.16 -6.95
C LYS A 105 -4.27 16.90 -6.82
N SER A 106 -4.90 15.73 -6.83
CA SER A 106 -4.22 14.44 -6.71
C SER A 106 -4.71 13.42 -7.72
N ILE A 107 -3.82 12.45 -7.97
CA ILE A 107 -4.12 11.14 -8.54
C ILE A 107 -4.01 10.15 -7.39
N ASP A 108 -5.06 9.36 -7.17
CA ASP A 108 -5.17 8.47 -6.01
C ASP A 108 -5.41 7.03 -6.47
N PHE A 109 -4.69 6.09 -5.86
CA PHE A 109 -4.93 4.67 -5.98
C PHE A 109 -5.25 4.09 -4.60
N GLU A 110 -6.33 3.32 -4.51
CA GLU A 110 -6.72 2.59 -3.31
C GLU A 110 -7.05 1.14 -3.66
N MET A 111 -6.34 0.21 -3.02
CA MET A 111 -6.57 -1.22 -3.19
C MET A 111 -7.93 -1.62 -2.63
N LEU A 112 -8.66 -2.45 -3.40
CA LEU A 112 -9.92 -3.08 -2.96
C LEU A 112 -9.70 -4.52 -2.52
N GLN A 113 -8.87 -5.27 -3.24
CA GLN A 113 -8.59 -6.68 -2.94
C GLN A 113 -7.24 -7.12 -3.49
N VAL A 114 -6.63 -8.10 -2.83
CA VAL A 114 -5.50 -8.86 -3.37
C VAL A 114 -6.07 -10.00 -4.23
N LYS A 115 -5.67 -10.06 -5.50
CA LYS A 115 -6.10 -11.10 -6.45
C LYS A 115 -5.20 -12.33 -6.39
N SER A 116 -3.89 -12.11 -6.28
CA SER A 116 -2.90 -13.17 -6.05
C SER A 116 -1.68 -12.63 -5.32
N MET A 117 -1.05 -13.50 -4.54
CA MET A 117 0.23 -13.26 -3.90
C MET A 117 1.02 -14.57 -3.90
N GLU A 118 2.07 -14.63 -4.70
CA GLU A 118 2.89 -15.83 -4.89
C GLU A 118 4.31 -15.58 -4.38
N SER A 119 4.81 -16.45 -3.50
CA SER A 119 6.21 -16.40 -3.08
C SER A 119 7.11 -16.80 -4.26
N VAL A 120 8.08 -15.95 -4.58
CA VAL A 120 9.10 -16.21 -5.61
C VAL A 120 10.48 -16.52 -5.00
N GLY A 121 10.53 -16.78 -3.69
CA GLY A 121 11.75 -17.09 -2.94
C GLY A 121 12.45 -15.85 -2.34
N ASN A 122 13.33 -16.06 -1.36
CA ASN A 122 14.10 -15.01 -0.68
C ASN A 122 13.23 -13.87 -0.13
N SER A 123 12.08 -14.17 0.47
CA SER A 123 11.11 -13.18 0.97
C SER A 123 10.56 -12.22 -0.09
N ASN A 124 10.63 -12.60 -1.37
CA ASN A 124 10.01 -11.85 -2.45
C ASN A 124 8.67 -12.47 -2.85
N TYR A 125 7.74 -11.60 -3.21
CA TYR A 125 6.40 -11.96 -3.62
C TYR A 125 6.05 -11.28 -4.94
N LYS A 126 5.39 -12.01 -5.83
CA LYS A 126 4.68 -11.45 -6.97
C LYS A 126 3.23 -11.25 -6.55
N VAL A 127 2.79 -10.00 -6.59
CA VAL A 127 1.47 -9.60 -6.08
C VAL A 127 0.66 -9.01 -7.22
N THR A 128 -0.58 -9.43 -7.35
CA THR A 128 -1.57 -8.81 -8.20
C THR A 128 -2.73 -8.34 -7.35
N VAL A 129 -3.08 -7.06 -7.45
CA VAL A 129 -4.17 -6.43 -6.71
C VAL A 129 -5.18 -5.81 -7.66
N THR A 130 -6.42 -5.69 -7.22
CA THR A 130 -7.44 -4.87 -7.88
C THR A 130 -7.72 -3.66 -6.99
N GLY A 131 -7.76 -2.47 -7.58
CA GLY A 131 -7.99 -1.22 -6.86
C GLY A 131 -8.68 -0.16 -7.70
N ASN A 132 -9.11 0.91 -7.05
CA ASN A 132 -9.67 2.09 -7.68
C ASN A 132 -8.55 3.09 -7.97
N LEU A 133 -8.41 3.48 -9.23
CA LEU A 133 -7.55 4.57 -9.68
C LEU A 133 -8.42 5.77 -10.04
N THR A 134 -8.19 6.89 -9.36
CA THR A 134 -8.90 8.15 -9.56
C THR A 134 -7.99 9.16 -10.23
N ILE A 135 -8.35 9.61 -11.44
CA ILE A 135 -7.63 10.62 -12.21
C ILE A 135 -8.63 11.66 -12.69
N ALA A 136 -8.36 12.94 -12.42
CA ALA A 136 -9.19 14.08 -12.87
C ALA A 136 -10.70 13.91 -12.54
N GLY A 137 -10.99 13.37 -11.35
CA GLY A 137 -12.35 13.11 -10.85
C GLY A 137 -13.01 11.84 -11.36
N VAL A 138 -12.36 11.09 -12.25
CA VAL A 138 -12.89 9.83 -12.79
C VAL A 138 -12.23 8.65 -12.08
N THR A 139 -13.04 7.81 -11.46
CA THR A 139 -12.58 6.57 -10.82
C THR A 139 -12.76 5.39 -11.77
N LYS A 140 -11.69 4.61 -11.97
CA LYS A 140 -11.75 3.34 -12.69
C LYS A 140 -11.14 2.23 -11.84
N LYS A 141 -11.78 1.06 -11.87
CA LYS A 141 -11.21 -0.15 -11.29
C LYS A 141 -10.13 -0.68 -12.22
N ILE A 142 -8.92 -0.90 -11.70
CA ILE A 142 -7.77 -1.41 -12.43
C ILE A 142 -7.14 -2.59 -11.69
N GLU A 143 -6.37 -3.39 -12.43
CA GLU A 143 -5.51 -4.42 -11.90
C GLU A 143 -4.06 -3.95 -11.95
N LEU A 144 -3.33 -4.10 -10.84
CA LEU A 144 -1.90 -3.77 -10.74
C LEU A 144 -1.13 -5.01 -10.32
N SER A 145 -0.05 -5.30 -11.05
CA SER A 145 0.89 -6.37 -10.71
C SER A 145 2.25 -5.79 -10.38
N PHE A 146 2.79 -6.14 -9.21
CA PHE A 146 4.09 -5.66 -8.73
C PHE A 146 4.84 -6.75 -7.96
N LYS A 147 6.13 -6.50 -7.73
CA LYS A 147 6.98 -7.35 -6.88
C LYS A 147 7.16 -6.64 -5.54
N MET A 148 7.09 -7.42 -4.46
CA MET A 148 7.25 -6.93 -3.10
C MET A 148 8.31 -7.79 -2.39
N GLY A 149 9.36 -7.16 -1.87
CA GLY A 149 10.30 -7.79 -0.95
C GLY A 149 9.94 -7.41 0.48
N VAL A 150 9.96 -8.38 1.39
CA VAL A 150 9.73 -8.19 2.84
C VAL A 150 11.01 -8.50 3.61
#